data_AF-A0AAV0H0R4-F1
#
_entry.id   AF-A0AAV0H0R4-F1
#
_cell.length_a   1.000
_cell.length_b   1.000
_cell.length_c   1.000
_cell.angle_alpha   90.00
_cell.angle_beta   90.00
_cell.angle_gamma   90.00
#
_symmetry.space_group_name_H-M   'P 1'
#
loop_
_entity.id
_entity.type
_entity.pdbx_description
1 polymer ?
#
loop_
_entity_poly.entity_id
_entity_poly.type
_entity_poly.pdbx_seq_one_letter_code
_entity_poly.pdbx_strand_id
1 'polypeptide(L)'
;MENVPSQGNSFMNVDFMVTSDPTNINHIINKNGANYKKGRDFKAIMDPLGDVIFNVDGESWKFQRKLLHSLLNNPKFEGHAMETLKRKLRSNLLPVLD
;
A
#
# COMPACT_ATOMS: atom_id res chain seq x y z
N MET A 1 20.43 0.82 -8.45
CA MET A 1 20.59 0.68 -7.00
C MET A 1 20.01 -0.67 -6.60
N GLU A 2 20.74 -1.38 -5.77
CA GLU A 2 20.71 -2.83 -5.55
C GLU A 2 19.36 -3.33 -4.99
N ASN A 3 18.84 -4.44 -5.52
CA ASN A 3 17.73 -5.16 -4.90
C ASN A 3 18.27 -5.74 -3.58
N VAL A 4 17.97 -5.09 -2.45
CA VAL A 4 18.37 -5.60 -1.14
C VAL A 4 17.41 -6.73 -0.75
N PRO A 5 17.86 -7.99 -0.65
CA PRO A 5 17.07 -9.02 0.00
C PRO A 5 16.98 -8.62 1.47
N SER A 6 15.79 -8.27 1.96
CA SER A 6 15.60 -8.22 3.40
C SER A 6 15.74 -9.65 3.89
N GLN A 7 16.89 -9.96 4.50
CA GLN A 7 17.09 -11.17 5.32
C GLN A 7 15.81 -11.37 6.14
N GLY A 8 15.15 -12.52 5.96
CA GLY A 8 13.83 -12.80 6.50
C GLY A 8 13.76 -12.41 7.97
N ASN A 9 12.90 -11.44 8.28
CA ASN A 9 12.64 -11.07 9.65
C ASN A 9 11.94 -12.26 10.35
N SER A 10 12.47 -12.68 11.50
CA SER A 10 12.08 -13.85 12.31
C SER A 10 10.60 -13.90 12.71
N PHE A 11 9.78 -12.91 12.35
CA PHE A 11 8.38 -12.82 12.76
C PHE A 11 7.37 -13.37 11.75
N MET A 12 7.73 -13.61 10.48
CA MET A 12 6.73 -14.00 9.46
C MET A 12 7.10 -15.20 8.57
N ASN A 13 8.30 -15.79 8.69
CA ASN A 13 8.76 -16.92 7.85
C ASN A 13 8.40 -16.79 6.35
N VAL A 14 8.48 -15.56 5.84
CA VAL A 14 8.25 -15.22 4.44
C VAL A 14 9.40 -14.35 3.96
N ASP A 15 9.91 -14.66 2.78
CA ASP A 15 10.93 -13.87 2.12
C ASP A 15 10.26 -12.75 1.33
N PHE A 16 10.65 -11.51 1.62
CA PHE A 16 10.20 -10.32 0.89
C PHE A 16 11.34 -9.74 0.06
N MET A 17 11.02 -9.34 -1.16
CA MET A 17 11.87 -8.48 -1.97
C MET A 17 11.18 -7.14 -2.15
N VAL A 18 11.86 -6.07 -1.73
CA VAL A 18 11.36 -4.70 -1.85
C VAL A 18 12.14 -3.97 -2.92
N THR A 19 11.44 -3.21 -3.76
CA THR A 19 12.06 -2.40 -4.81
C THR A 19 11.43 -1.02 -4.85
N SER A 20 12.28 0.01 -4.98
CA SER A 20 11.87 1.40 -5.19
C SER A 20 12.14 1.88 -6.61
N ASP A 21 12.64 0.99 -7.50
CA ASP A 21 12.91 1.33 -8.89
C ASP A 21 11.58 1.53 -9.64
N PRO A 22 11.32 2.72 -10.22
CA PRO A 22 10.08 3.00 -10.93
C PRO A 22 9.81 2.04 -12.10
N THR A 23 10.86 1.52 -12.75
CA THR A 23 10.77 0.55 -13.84
C THR A 23 10.26 -0.79 -13.31
N ASN A 24 10.81 -1.27 -12.20
CA ASN A 24 10.36 -2.50 -11.55
C ASN A 24 8.94 -2.37 -11.03
N ILE A 25 8.62 -1.25 -10.37
CA ILE A 25 7.28 -0.97 -9.87
C ILE A 25 6.27 -0.98 -11.03
N ASN A 26 6.56 -0.29 -12.12
CA ASN A 26 5.67 -0.25 -13.28
C ASN A 26 5.50 -1.65 -13.92
N HIS A 27 6.58 -2.42 -13.99
CA HIS A 27 6.53 -3.79 -14.47
C HIS A 27 5.63 -4.66 -13.60
N ILE A 28 5.86 -4.67 -12.28
CA ILE A 28 5.12 -5.49 -11.31
C ILE A 28 3.65 -5.06 -11.24
N ILE A 29 3.36 -3.77 -11.10
CA ILE A 29 2.01 -3.29 -10.77
C ILE A 29 1.13 -3.11 -12.00
N ASN A 30 1.70 -2.68 -13.14
CA ASN A 30 0.91 -2.30 -14.31
C ASN A 30 1.07 -3.26 -15.48
N LYS A 31 2.30 -3.64 -15.84
CA LYS A 31 2.56 -4.42 -17.06
C LYS A 31 2.36 -5.92 -16.87
N ASN A 32 2.72 -6.45 -15.70
CA ASN A 32 2.88 -7.88 -15.48
C ASN A 32 2.26 -8.38 -14.15
N GLY A 33 1.34 -7.62 -13.56
CA GLY A 33 0.81 -7.90 -12.22
C GLY A 33 0.10 -9.25 -12.06
N ALA A 34 -0.41 -9.84 -13.15
CA ALA A 34 -0.97 -11.18 -13.11
C ALA A 34 0.05 -12.27 -12.69
N ASN A 35 1.34 -12.02 -12.94
CA ASN A 35 2.45 -12.91 -12.58
C ASN A 35 3.02 -12.65 -11.18
N TYR A 36 2.63 -11.55 -10.51
CA TYR A 36 3.08 -11.20 -9.16
C TYR A 36 1.93 -11.29 -8.16
N LYS A 37 1.42 -12.52 -7.96
CA LYS A 37 0.39 -12.79 -6.95
C LYS A 37 1.01 -12.74 -5.56
N LYS A 38 0.26 -12.25 -4.58
CA LYS A 38 0.77 -12.05 -3.21
C LYS A 38 0.98 -13.37 -2.46
N GLY A 39 0.25 -14.41 -2.84
CA GLY A 39 0.38 -15.74 -2.26
C GLY A 39 -0.32 -15.89 -0.92
N ARG A 40 -0.35 -17.14 -0.42
CA ARG A 40 -1.10 -17.50 0.79
C ARG A 40 -0.45 -16.93 2.06
N ASP A 41 0.87 -16.90 2.11
CA ASP A 41 1.58 -16.48 3.32
C ASP A 41 1.41 -14.97 3.56
N PHE A 42 1.46 -14.15 2.49
CA PHE A 42 1.11 -12.74 2.57
C PHE A 42 -0.34 -12.53 3.02
N LYS A 43 -1.28 -13.32 2.47
CA LYS A 43 -2.68 -13.25 2.88
C LYS A 43 -2.86 -13.59 4.35
N ALA A 44 -2.15 -14.59 4.88
CA ALA A 44 -2.22 -14.97 6.29
C ALA A 44 -1.73 -13.84 7.23
N ILE A 45 -0.66 -13.14 6.84
CA ILE A 45 -0.13 -11.99 7.59
C ILE A 45 -1.15 -10.84 7.63
N MET A 46 -1.83 -10.61 6.52
CA MET A 46 -2.74 -9.48 6.35
C MET A 46 -4.21 -9.85 6.59
N ASP A 47 -4.52 -11.08 6.99
CA ASP A 47 -5.87 -11.59 7.21
C ASP A 47 -6.72 -10.70 8.14
N PRO A 48 -6.17 -10.06 9.20
CA PRO A 48 -6.94 -9.14 10.05
C PRO A 48 -7.60 -7.98 9.31
N LEU A 49 -7.10 -7.63 8.12
CA LEU A 49 -7.66 -6.57 7.28
C LEU A 49 -8.81 -7.05 6.38
N GLY A 50 -9.09 -8.36 6.32
CA GLY A 50 -10.09 -8.96 5.44
C GLY A 50 -9.75 -8.82 3.95
N ASP A 51 -10.73 -8.90 3.05
CA ASP A 51 -10.51 -8.83 1.59
C ASP A 51 -10.37 -7.37 1.07
N VAL A 52 -9.44 -6.62 1.68
CA VAL A 52 -9.04 -5.27 1.24
C VAL A 52 -8.11 -5.31 0.03
N ILE A 53 -7.80 -4.13 -0.53
CA ILE A 53 -6.94 -3.97 -1.72
C ILE A 53 -5.56 -4.62 -1.56
N PHE A 54 -5.11 -4.80 -0.32
CA PHE A 54 -3.87 -5.51 -0.02
C PHE A 54 -3.99 -7.04 -0.14
N ASN A 55 -5.16 -7.63 0.01
CA ASN A 55 -5.35 -9.09 0.10
C ASN A 55 -5.97 -9.74 -1.13
N VAL A 56 -6.57 -8.94 -2.01
CA VAL A 56 -7.15 -9.44 -3.27
C VAL A 56 -6.14 -9.38 -4.42
N ASP A 57 -6.27 -10.29 -5.38
CA ASP A 57 -5.48 -10.34 -6.62
C ASP A 57 -6.41 -10.30 -7.85
N GLY A 58 -5.84 -10.14 -9.05
CA GLY A 58 -6.57 -10.23 -10.32
C GLY A 58 -7.63 -9.14 -10.50
N GLU A 59 -8.81 -9.51 -10.99
CA GLU A 59 -9.89 -8.56 -11.31
C GLU A 59 -10.44 -7.83 -10.08
N SER A 60 -10.55 -8.51 -8.93
CA SER A 60 -10.97 -7.86 -7.68
C SER A 60 -9.99 -6.76 -7.27
N TRP A 61 -8.68 -7.00 -7.40
CA TRP A 61 -7.66 -5.98 -7.15
C TRP A 61 -7.77 -4.81 -8.14
N LYS A 62 -7.95 -5.07 -9.44
CA LYS A 62 -8.11 -4.02 -10.45
C LYS A 62 -9.33 -3.15 -10.16
N PHE A 63 -10.45 -3.77 -9.78
CA PHE A 63 -11.68 -3.08 -9.43
C PHE A 63 -11.49 -2.19 -8.20
N GLN A 64 -10.97 -2.75 -7.10
CA GLN A 64 -10.74 -1.99 -5.87
C GLN A 64 -9.69 -0.88 -6.08
N ARG A 65 -8.64 -1.12 -6.85
CA ARG A 65 -7.65 -0.10 -7.24
C ARG A 65 -8.29 1.04 -8.02
N LYS A 66 -9.17 0.75 -8.98
CA LYS A 66 -9.88 1.77 -9.76
C LYS A 66 -10.78 2.62 -8.87
N LEU A 67 -11.51 1.99 -7.95
CA LEU A 67 -12.35 2.67 -6.97
C LEU A 67 -11.52 3.58 -6.06
N LEU A 68 -10.44 3.04 -5.47
CA LEU A 68 -9.55 3.80 -4.59
C LEU A 68 -8.92 4.99 -5.33
N HIS A 69 -8.41 4.76 -6.54
CA HIS A 69 -7.82 5.82 -7.35
C HIS A 69 -8.84 6.93 -7.67
N SER A 70 -10.10 6.57 -7.96
CA SER A 70 -11.17 7.55 -8.18
C SER A 70 -11.52 8.34 -6.91
N LEU A 71 -11.48 7.70 -5.74
CA LEU A 71 -11.75 8.36 -4.47
C LEU A 71 -10.63 9.33 -4.11
N LEU A 72 -9.38 8.89 -4.24
CA LEU A 72 -8.20 9.67 -3.87
C LEU A 72 -7.97 10.88 -4.79
N ASN A 73 -8.30 10.75 -6.08
CA ASN A 73 -8.23 11.86 -7.04
C ASN A 73 -9.46 12.77 -7.02
N ASN A 74 -10.39 12.57 -6.09
CA ASN A 74 -11.53 13.46 -5.94
C ASN A 74 -11.09 14.76 -5.23
N PRO A 75 -11.21 15.94 -5.85
CA PRO A 75 -10.78 17.20 -5.23
C PRO A 75 -11.46 17.50 -3.88
N LYS A 76 -12.70 17.01 -3.68
CA LYS A 76 -13.42 17.15 -2.40
C LYS A 76 -12.76 16.31 -1.31
N PHE A 77 -12.32 15.10 -1.66
CA PHE A 77 -11.60 14.23 -0.73
C PHE A 77 -10.25 14.86 -0.36
N GLU A 78 -9.51 15.35 -1.35
CA GLU A 78 -8.23 16.02 -1.14
C GLU A 78 -8.36 17.23 -0.19
N GLY A 79 -9.34 18.11 -0.45
CA GLY A 79 -9.61 19.27 0.41
C GLY A 79 -9.92 18.87 1.86
N HIS A 80 -10.79 17.86 2.04
CA HIS A 80 -11.17 17.38 3.37
C HIS A 80 -10.02 16.69 4.12
N ALA A 81 -9.21 15.89 3.39
CA ALA A 81 -8.03 15.23 3.94
C ALA A 81 -7.00 16.27 4.42
N MET A 82 -6.73 17.30 3.60
CA MET A 82 -5.81 18.37 3.95
C MET A 82 -6.30 19.19 5.16
N GLU A 83 -7.59 19.52 5.23
CA GLU A 83 -8.16 20.21 6.38
C GLU A 83 -8.02 19.40 7.66
N THR A 84 -8.34 18.10 7.58
CA THR A 84 -8.22 17.17 8.72
C THR A 84 -6.76 17.03 9.17
N LEU A 85 -5.82 16.92 8.23
CA LEU A 85 -4.40 16.88 8.54
C LEU A 85 -3.94 18.17 9.23
N LYS A 86 -4.28 19.34 8.69
CA LYS A 86 -3.96 20.64 9.31
C LYS A 86 -4.53 20.76 10.72
N ARG A 87 -5.77 20.30 10.93
CA ARG A 87 -6.42 20.29 12.24
C ARG A 87 -5.69 19.38 13.23
N LYS A 88 -5.36 18.15 12.82
CA LYS A 88 -4.65 17.18 13.67
C LYS A 88 -3.22 17.63 14.01
N LEU A 89 -2.52 18.25 13.05
CA LEU A 89 -1.20 18.83 13.28
C LEU A 89 -1.28 19.95 14.33
N ARG A 90 -2.23 20.88 14.19
CA ARG A 90 -2.41 21.99 15.13
C ARG A 90 -2.83 21.54 16.52
N SER A 91 -3.72 20.54 16.62
CA SER A 91 -4.30 20.16 17.91
C SER A 91 -3.48 19.13 18.68
N ASN A 92 -2.63 18.34 18.02
CA ASN A 92 -1.89 17.25 18.69
C ASN A 92 -0.38 17.34 18.49
N LEU A 93 0.09 17.68 17.28
CA LEU A 93 1.53 17.63 17.01
C LEU A 93 2.24 18.90 17.46
N LEU A 94 1.73 20.09 17.10
CA LEU A 94 2.34 21.37 17.52
C LEU A 94 2.48 21.50 19.05
N PRO A 95 1.46 21.17 19.86
CA PRO A 95 1.56 21.31 21.32
C PRO A 95 2.58 20.38 22.00
N VAL A 96 3.10 19.36 21.30
CA VAL A 96 4.12 18.44 21.82
C VAL A 96 5.54 18.89 21.44
N LEU A 97 5.65 19.79 20.46
CA LEU A 97 6.92 20.31 19.94
C LEU A 97 7.28 21.69 20.51
N ASP A 98 6.30 22.40 21.08
CA ASP A 98 6.49 23.60 21.90
C ASP A 98 6.88 23.23 23.33
#